data_AF-A0A9Q5I0H1-F1
#
_entry.id   AF-A0A9Q5I0H1-F1
#
_cell.length_a   1.000
_cell.length_b   1.000
_cell.length_c   1.000
_cell.angle_alpha   90.00
_cell.angle_beta   90.00
_cell.angle_gamma   90.00
#
_symmetry.space_group_name_H-M   'P 1'
#
loop_
_entity.id
_entity.type
_entity.pdbx_description
1 polymer ?
#
loop_
_entity_poly.entity_id
_entity_poly.type
_entity_poly.pdbx_seq_one_letter_code
_entity_poly.pdbx_strand_id
1 'polypeptide(L)'
;MNSEKRKINEMQDAPRSEPPTTRRRLDGENPDNSMRITYPTGSSHGPTPAFQYPNQLITFSYSESRKLEFTNAAMKFYVHPPFNADLNYGYEHWIKRPEERGRLDGLLTACLRDEVVLERDRANVISWRGVMTK
;
A
#
# COMPACT_ATOMS: atom_id res chain seq x y z
N MET A 1 -33.78 35.12 -20.51
CA MET A 1 -34.17 34.00 -19.64
C MET A 1 -33.08 33.85 -18.59
N ASN A 2 -33.40 34.30 -17.38
CA ASN A 2 -32.45 34.61 -16.32
C ASN A 2 -31.97 33.38 -15.57
N SER A 3 -30.69 33.42 -15.20
CA SER A 3 -29.94 32.44 -14.45
C SER A 3 -30.32 32.49 -12.96
N GLU A 4 -30.98 31.46 -12.44
CA GLU A 4 -31.16 31.29 -11.00
C GLU A 4 -29.98 30.52 -10.40
N LYS A 5 -29.05 31.25 -9.78
CA LYS A 5 -28.05 30.68 -8.87
C LYS A 5 -28.74 30.31 -7.55
N ARG A 6 -28.88 29.02 -7.27
CA ARG A 6 -29.39 28.55 -5.96
C ARG A 6 -28.32 28.74 -4.89
N LYS A 7 -28.70 29.44 -3.81
CA LYS A 7 -27.91 29.68 -2.60
C LYS A 7 -27.75 28.37 -1.82
N ILE A 8 -26.50 28.02 -1.52
CA ILE A 8 -26.11 26.95 -0.60
C ILE A 8 -26.21 27.53 0.81
N ASN A 9 -27.40 27.56 1.41
CA ASN A 9 -27.53 27.78 2.85
C ASN A 9 -28.90 27.34 3.35
N GLU A 10 -29.14 26.04 3.43
CA GLU A 10 -30.11 25.43 4.34
C GLU A 10 -30.01 23.91 4.20
N MET A 11 -29.45 23.28 5.24
CA MET A 11 -29.63 21.89 5.69
C MET A 11 -28.44 21.58 6.62
N GLN A 12 -28.44 22.24 7.77
CA GLN A 12 -27.82 21.72 8.98
C GLN A 12 -28.87 20.82 9.63
N ASP A 13 -28.65 19.51 9.57
CA ASP A 13 -28.90 18.56 10.68
C ASP A 13 -28.58 17.14 10.21
N ALA A 14 -27.29 16.81 10.30
CA ALA A 14 -26.81 15.43 10.33
C ALA A 14 -25.64 15.40 11.33
N PRO A 15 -25.54 14.41 12.23
CA PRO A 15 -24.43 14.34 13.16
C PRO A 15 -23.12 14.21 12.37
N ARG A 16 -22.26 15.22 12.53
CA ARG A 16 -20.91 15.25 11.95
C ARG A 16 -20.15 14.04 12.47
N SER A 17 -19.88 13.07 11.60
CA SER A 17 -18.88 12.04 11.87
C SER A 17 -17.53 12.74 12.14
N GLU A 18 -16.94 12.46 13.30
CA GLU A 18 -15.66 13.01 13.71
C GLU A 18 -14.58 12.81 12.62
N PRO A 19 -13.71 13.79 12.37
CA PRO A 19 -12.57 13.60 11.48
C PRO A 19 -11.68 12.46 12.00
N PRO A 20 -11.04 11.67 11.12
CA PRO A 20 -10.16 10.60 11.56
C PRO A 20 -9.05 11.19 12.43
N THR A 21 -9.01 10.71 13.66
CA THR A 21 -8.10 11.14 14.72
C THR A 21 -6.67 11.21 14.21
N THR A 22 -6.11 12.41 14.33
CA THR A 22 -4.70 12.77 14.24
C THR A 22 -3.82 11.63 14.73
N ARG A 23 -2.89 11.18 13.88
CA ARG A 23 -1.85 10.21 14.25
C ARG A 23 -1.21 10.67 15.56
N ARG A 24 -1.34 9.84 16.60
CA ARG A 24 -0.60 9.98 17.85
C ARG A 24 0.89 9.96 17.50
N ARG A 25 1.55 11.13 17.50
CA ARG A 25 3.00 11.20 17.61
C ARG A 25 3.32 10.70 19.03
N LEU A 26 4.22 9.74 19.14
CA LEU A 26 4.82 9.41 20.41
C LEU A 26 5.78 10.57 20.73
N ASP A 27 5.31 11.48 21.57
CA ASP A 27 6.16 12.50 22.17
C ASP A 27 6.97 11.84 23.29
N GLY A 28 8.29 11.79 23.13
CA GLY A 28 9.21 11.36 24.18
C GLY A 28 10.51 10.76 23.68
N GLU A 29 11.45 11.62 23.25
CA GLU A 29 12.89 11.61 23.57
C GLU A 29 13.66 12.50 22.57
N ASN A 30 14.56 13.33 23.12
CA ASN A 30 15.43 14.35 22.51
C ASN A 30 15.59 14.36 20.96
N PRO A 31 15.20 15.43 20.22
CA PRO A 31 15.17 15.42 18.75
C PRO A 31 16.54 15.56 18.06
N ASP A 32 17.62 15.81 18.82
CA ASP A 32 18.90 16.26 18.25
C ASP A 32 19.78 15.13 17.70
N ASN A 33 19.33 13.88 17.78
CA ASN A 33 19.96 12.74 17.09
C ASN A 33 19.05 12.09 16.03
N SER A 34 17.96 12.77 15.66
CA SER A 34 17.14 12.35 14.53
C SER A 34 17.89 12.67 13.24
N MET A 35 18.07 11.66 12.38
CA MET A 35 18.73 11.80 11.08
C MET A 35 18.12 12.96 10.30
N ARG A 36 18.77 14.14 10.32
CA ARG A 36 18.38 15.28 9.50
C ARG A 36 18.69 14.94 8.06
N ILE A 37 17.66 14.57 7.31
CA ILE A 37 17.77 14.32 5.88
C ILE A 37 17.88 15.67 5.18
N THR A 38 19.04 15.95 4.58
CA THR A 38 19.26 17.14 3.77
C THR A 38 18.52 17.01 2.44
N TYR A 39 17.93 18.11 1.96
CA TYR A 39 17.33 18.14 0.64
C TYR A 39 18.39 17.85 -0.43
N PRO A 40 18.10 17.00 -1.42
CA PRO A 40 19.04 16.73 -2.50
C PRO A 40 19.26 18.02 -3.31
N THR A 41 20.47 18.56 -3.28
CA THR A 41 20.91 19.61 -4.20
C THR A 41 21.33 18.95 -5.50
N GLY A 42 20.93 19.52 -6.64
CA GLY A 42 20.93 18.87 -7.97
C GLY A 42 22.29 18.48 -8.57
N SER A 43 23.35 18.31 -7.78
CA SER A 43 24.71 18.01 -8.27
C SER A 43 25.46 16.93 -7.50
N SER A 44 24.91 16.34 -6.44
CA SER A 44 25.58 15.26 -5.70
C SER A 44 24.69 14.03 -5.63
N HIS A 45 24.68 13.26 -6.72
CA HIS A 45 24.34 11.85 -6.63
C HIS A 45 25.63 11.11 -6.27
N GLY A 46 25.71 10.63 -5.02
CA GLY A 46 26.75 9.67 -4.65
C GLY A 46 26.71 8.44 -5.56
N PRO A 47 27.73 7.58 -5.49
CA PRO A 47 27.74 6.35 -6.28
C PRO A 47 26.46 5.54 -6.04
N THR A 48 25.89 4.97 -7.10
CA THR A 48 24.73 4.09 -6.98
C THR A 48 25.07 2.96 -6.00
N PRO A 49 24.27 2.74 -4.95
CA PRO A 49 24.54 1.67 -4.01
C PRO A 49 24.45 0.32 -4.70
N ALA A 50 25.21 -0.66 -4.20
CA ALA A 50 25.08 -2.02 -4.66
C ALA A 50 23.63 -2.51 -4.44
N PHE A 51 22.99 -2.97 -5.51
CA PHE A 51 21.62 -3.46 -5.47
C PHE A 51 21.56 -4.85 -6.07
N GLN A 52 21.18 -5.83 -5.24
CA GLN A 52 21.04 -7.21 -5.67
C GLN A 52 19.78 -7.36 -6.54
N TYR A 53 19.88 -8.14 -7.62
CA TYR A 53 18.72 -8.46 -8.45
C TYR A 53 17.68 -9.25 -7.63
N PRO A 54 16.40 -8.82 -7.57
CA PRO A 54 15.38 -9.52 -6.80
C PRO A 54 15.18 -10.95 -7.31
N ASN A 55 15.22 -11.92 -6.39
CA ASN A 55 14.89 -13.32 -6.69
C ASN A 55 13.55 -13.69 -6.05
N GLN A 56 12.70 -14.40 -6.78
CA GLN A 56 11.41 -14.85 -6.28
C GLN A 56 11.60 -16.14 -5.47
N LEU A 57 11.27 -16.10 -4.18
CA LEU A 57 11.39 -17.26 -3.30
C LEU A 57 10.07 -18.04 -3.17
N ILE A 58 8.97 -17.33 -2.95
CA ILE A 58 7.64 -17.92 -2.78
C ILE A 58 6.57 -16.94 -3.26
N THR A 59 5.42 -17.49 -3.65
CA THR A 59 4.22 -16.71 -3.98
C THR A 59 3.02 -17.27 -3.25
N PHE A 60 2.05 -16.41 -2.97
CA PHE A 60 0.75 -16.81 -2.46
C PHE A 60 -0.34 -15.96 -3.10
N SER A 61 -1.55 -16.48 -3.05
CA SER A 61 -2.77 -15.88 -3.57
C SER A 61 -3.76 -15.70 -2.43
N TYR A 62 -4.67 -14.73 -2.59
CA TYR A 62 -5.84 -14.63 -1.75
C TYR A 62 -7.05 -15.10 -2.54
N SER A 63 -7.82 -16.03 -1.99
CA SER A 63 -9.09 -16.45 -2.57
C SER A 63 -10.15 -15.35 -2.47
N GLU A 64 -11.31 -15.56 -3.09
CA GLU A 64 -12.44 -14.63 -3.01
C GLU A 64 -12.88 -14.35 -1.57
N SER A 65 -12.86 -15.39 -0.72
CA SER A 65 -13.10 -15.26 0.73
C SER A 65 -11.90 -14.72 1.53
N ARG A 66 -10.87 -14.20 0.85
CA ARG A 66 -9.60 -13.69 1.43
C ARG A 66 -8.82 -14.69 2.27
N LYS A 67 -8.89 -15.96 1.93
CA LYS A 67 -8.02 -16.96 2.56
C LYS A 67 -6.68 -16.97 1.85
N LEU A 68 -5.61 -17.04 2.63
CA LEU A 68 -4.25 -17.15 2.13
C LEU A 68 -4.05 -18.57 1.59
N GLU A 69 -3.64 -18.67 0.33
CA GLU A 69 -3.34 -19.93 -0.34
C GLU A 69 -1.95 -19.85 -0.98
N PHE A 70 -1.11 -20.85 -0.74
CA PHE A 70 0.24 -20.91 -1.31
C PHE A 70 0.22 -21.44 -2.74
N THR A 71 -0.48 -20.70 -3.60
CA THR A 71 -0.65 -20.99 -5.02
C THR A 71 -0.46 -19.71 -5.83
N ASN A 72 -0.36 -19.85 -7.15
CA ASN A 72 -0.41 -18.75 -8.11
C ASN A 72 -1.82 -18.52 -8.67
N ALA A 73 -2.88 -19.00 -8.01
CA ALA A 73 -4.25 -18.95 -8.52
C ALA A 73 -4.77 -17.53 -8.82
N ALA A 74 -4.30 -16.52 -8.07
CA ALA A 74 -4.67 -15.11 -8.31
C ALA A 74 -3.77 -14.40 -9.33
N MET A 75 -2.78 -15.09 -9.91
CA MET A 75 -1.89 -14.53 -10.93
C MET A 75 -2.68 -14.30 -12.22
N LYS A 76 -2.62 -13.08 -12.74
CA LYS A 76 -3.26 -12.70 -14.00
C LYS A 76 -2.21 -12.62 -15.09
N PHE A 77 -2.62 -12.99 -16.30
CA PHE A 77 -1.79 -12.85 -17.48
C PHE A 77 -2.02 -11.48 -18.12
N TYR A 78 -0.95 -10.91 -18.65
CA TYR A 78 -1.04 -9.68 -19.40
C TYR A 78 -1.87 -9.92 -20.68
N VAL A 79 -2.89 -9.11 -20.87
CA VAL A 79 -3.69 -9.06 -22.09
C VAL A 79 -3.63 -7.63 -22.59
N HIS A 80 -3.40 -7.45 -23.89
CA HIS A 80 -3.33 -6.11 -24.47
C HIS A 80 -4.65 -5.36 -24.21
N PRO A 81 -4.57 -4.13 -23.67
CA PRO A 81 -5.77 -3.38 -23.35
C PRO A 81 -6.47 -2.96 -24.66
N PRO A 82 -7.81 -3.06 -24.73
CA PRO A 82 -8.54 -2.48 -25.84
C PRO A 82 -8.38 -0.95 -25.83
N PHE A 83 -8.24 -0.37 -27.02
CA PHE A 83 -8.21 1.09 -27.16
C PHE A 83 -9.56 1.69 -26.76
N ASN A 84 -9.55 2.84 -26.08
CA ASN A 84 -10.74 3.56 -25.63
C ASN A 84 -11.67 2.75 -24.70
N ALA A 85 -11.12 1.85 -23.88
CA ALA A 85 -11.88 1.12 -22.88
C ALA A 85 -12.59 2.07 -21.89
N ASP A 86 -13.88 1.83 -21.64
CA ASP A 86 -14.62 2.55 -20.60
C ASP A 86 -14.26 1.98 -19.21
N LEU A 87 -13.57 2.77 -18.41
CA LEU A 87 -13.16 2.40 -17.06
C LEU A 87 -14.29 2.55 -16.02
N ASN A 88 -15.42 3.15 -16.38
CA ASN A 88 -16.60 3.22 -15.52
C ASN A 88 -17.47 1.95 -15.61
N TYR A 89 -17.24 1.11 -16.63
CA TYR A 89 -17.99 -0.12 -16.81
C TYR A 89 -17.81 -1.06 -15.61
N GLY A 90 -18.93 -1.50 -15.01
CA GLY A 90 -18.93 -2.41 -13.87
C GLY A 90 -18.67 -1.75 -12.51
N TYR A 91 -18.68 -0.41 -12.43
CA TYR A 91 -18.50 0.32 -11.18
C TYR A 91 -19.55 -0.04 -10.12
N GLU A 92 -20.80 -0.23 -10.54
CA GLU A 92 -21.92 -0.63 -9.69
C GLU A 92 -21.76 -2.04 -9.07
N HIS A 93 -20.97 -2.91 -9.71
CA HIS A 93 -20.65 -4.25 -9.22
C HIS A 93 -19.28 -4.31 -8.51
N TRP A 94 -18.62 -3.16 -8.32
CA TRP A 94 -17.28 -3.13 -7.74
C TRP A 94 -17.29 -3.53 -6.25
N ILE A 95 -16.62 -4.63 -5.94
CA ILE A 95 -16.45 -5.11 -4.57
C ILE A 95 -15.23 -4.41 -3.95
N LYS A 96 -15.49 -3.34 -3.19
CA LYS A 96 -14.42 -2.60 -2.49
C LYS A 96 -13.78 -3.46 -1.41
N ARG A 97 -12.45 -3.48 -1.38
CA ARG A 97 -11.68 -4.07 -0.28
C ARG A 97 -11.86 -3.20 0.99
N PRO A 98 -12.37 -3.75 2.11
CA PRO A 98 -12.29 -3.19 3.44
C PRO A 98 -10.86 -2.79 3.76
N GLU A 99 -10.70 -1.57 4.27
CA GLU A 99 -9.40 -1.04 4.62
C GLU A 99 -8.90 -1.71 5.90
N GLU A 100 -7.93 -2.62 5.74
CA GLU A 100 -7.23 -3.24 6.86
C GLU A 100 -5.85 -2.61 6.97
N ARG A 101 -5.51 -2.11 8.17
CA ARG A 101 -4.20 -1.50 8.42
C ARG A 101 -3.10 -2.55 8.39
N GLY A 102 -2.22 -2.47 7.39
CA GLY A 102 -0.81 -2.86 7.50
C GLY A 102 -0.51 -4.29 7.98
N ARG A 103 -1.40 -5.26 7.73
CA ARG A 103 -1.21 -6.63 8.21
C ARG A 103 -0.01 -7.28 7.52
N LEU A 104 0.95 -7.72 8.32
CA LEU A 104 2.08 -8.52 7.87
C LEU A 104 1.78 -10.02 7.89
N ASP A 105 0.63 -10.43 8.43
CA ASP A 105 0.27 -11.83 8.70
C ASP A 105 0.47 -12.76 7.49
N GLY A 106 0.01 -12.36 6.30
CA GLY A 106 0.21 -13.16 5.09
C GLY A 106 1.68 -13.32 4.70
N LEU A 107 2.48 -12.25 4.85
CA LEU A 107 3.91 -12.28 4.60
C LEU A 107 4.65 -13.12 5.65
N LEU A 108 4.31 -12.96 6.93
CA LEU A 108 4.90 -13.74 8.03
C LEU A 108 4.54 -15.22 7.91
N THR A 109 3.30 -15.54 7.52
CA THR A 109 2.89 -16.93 7.25
C THR A 109 3.69 -17.52 6.10
N ALA A 110 3.97 -16.72 5.06
CA ALA A 110 4.86 -17.15 3.98
C ALA A 110 6.28 -17.41 4.49
N CYS A 111 6.83 -16.58 5.38
CA CYS A 111 8.16 -16.78 5.98
C CYS A 111 8.29 -18.03 6.87
N LEU A 112 7.19 -18.63 7.31
CA LEU A 112 7.22 -19.88 8.09
C LEU A 112 7.39 -21.13 7.20
N ARG A 113 7.33 -20.98 5.88
CA ARG A 113 7.46 -22.06 4.92
C ARG A 113 8.92 -22.50 4.77
N ASP A 114 9.14 -23.81 4.61
CA ASP A 114 10.47 -24.40 4.52
C ASP A 114 11.28 -23.85 3.33
N GLU A 115 10.62 -23.51 2.23
CA GLU A 115 11.25 -22.98 1.01
C GLU A 115 11.97 -21.64 1.22
N VAL A 116 11.61 -20.89 2.27
CA VAL A 116 12.15 -19.55 2.56
C VAL A 116 12.98 -19.49 3.83
N VAL A 117 13.11 -20.58 4.59
CA VAL A 117 13.82 -20.59 5.89
C VAL A 117 15.25 -20.07 5.75
N LEU A 118 16.00 -20.55 4.77
CA LEU A 118 17.41 -20.15 4.57
C LEU A 118 17.56 -18.65 4.31
N GLU A 119 16.71 -18.09 3.44
CA GLU A 119 16.76 -16.67 3.08
C GLU A 119 16.17 -15.77 4.18
N ARG A 120 15.14 -16.26 4.88
CA ARG A 120 14.59 -15.59 6.07
C ARG A 120 15.67 -15.43 7.15
N ASP A 121 16.42 -16.49 7.44
CA ASP A 121 17.43 -16.49 8.50
C ASP A 121 18.62 -15.57 8.16
N ARG A 122 18.84 -15.28 6.86
CA ARG A 122 19.83 -14.33 6.37
C ARG A 122 19.31 -12.88 6.28
N ALA A 123 17.99 -12.68 6.30
CA ALA A 123 17.40 -11.38 6.05
C ALA A 123 17.52 -10.44 7.26
N ASN A 124 17.97 -9.20 7.03
CA ASN A 124 17.98 -8.16 8.07
C ASN A 124 16.62 -7.48 8.23
N VAL A 125 15.84 -7.39 7.14
CA VAL A 125 14.55 -6.69 7.12
C VAL A 125 13.55 -7.48 6.29
N ILE A 126 12.36 -7.69 6.84
CA ILE A 126 11.22 -8.29 6.15
C ILE A 126 10.08 -7.27 6.16
N SER A 127 9.60 -6.89 4.99
CA SER A 127 8.54 -5.90 4.87
C SER A 127 7.80 -6.01 3.54
N TRP A 128 6.63 -5.39 3.47
CA TRP A 128 5.96 -5.17 2.19
C TRP A 128 6.74 -4.18 1.34
N ARG A 129 6.76 -4.39 0.02
CA ARG A 129 7.34 -3.45 -0.95
C ARG A 129 6.88 -2.01 -0.73
N GLY A 130 5.61 -1.79 -0.38
CA GLY A 130 5.05 -0.46 -0.16
C GLY A 130 5.63 0.29 1.05
N VAL A 131 6.30 -0.39 1.98
CA VAL A 131 7.05 0.26 3.06
C VAL A 131 8.40 0.77 2.54
N MET A 132 9.10 -0.01 1.72
CA MET A 132 10.39 0.37 1.14
C MET A 132 10.27 1.50 0.09
N THR A 133 9.09 1.68 -0.50
CA THR A 133 8.83 2.78 -1.45
C THR A 133 8.57 4.13 -0.77
N LYS A 134 8.21 4.13 0.51
CA LYS A 134 7.96 5.36 1.28
C LYS A 134 9.26 5.93 1.81
#